data_AF-A0A843H5T8-F1
#
_entry.id   AF-A0A843H5T8-F1
#
_cell.length_a   1.000
_cell.length_b   1.000
_cell.length_c   1.000
_cell.angle_alpha   90.00
_cell.angle_beta   90.00
_cell.angle_gamma   90.00
#
_symmetry.space_group_name_H-M   'P 1'
#
loop_
_entity.id
_entity.type
_entity.pdbx_description
1 polymer ?
#
loop_
_entity_poly.entity_id
_entity_poly.type
_entity_poly.pdbx_seq_one_letter_code
_entity_poly.pdbx_strand_id
1 'polypeptide(L)' 'MNKSSHIKKAIFVYDTAKNFIGKYDGVMDAQRALKISHLTIKNCAKIGGVYKEYIFSYVRLID' A
#
# COMPACT_ATOMS: atom_id res chain seq x y z
N MET A 1 -5.64 8.75 28.75
CA MET A 1 -6.19 8.10 27.54
C MET A 1 -5.26 8.41 26.39
N ASN A 2 -4.35 7.50 26.04
CA ASN A 2 -3.37 7.70 24.98
C ASN A 2 -4.12 7.85 23.65
N LYS A 3 -4.18 9.08 23.12
CA LYS A 3 -4.54 9.33 21.73
C LYS A 3 -3.38 8.88 20.86
N SER A 4 -3.15 7.57 20.80
CA SER A 4 -2.46 6.97 19.66
C SER A 4 -3.44 7.09 18.50
N SER A 5 -3.50 8.28 17.90
CA SER A 5 -4.14 8.49 16.61
C SER A 5 -3.43 7.54 15.67
N HIS A 6 -4.02 6.35 15.48
CA HIS A 6 -3.52 5.34 14.57
C HIS A 6 -3.53 5.98 13.20
N ILE A 7 -2.39 6.52 12.78
CA ILE A 7 -2.22 7.08 11.45
C ILE A 7 -2.56 5.95 10.49
N LYS A 8 -3.76 5.99 9.92
CA LYS A 8 -4.21 4.99 8.96
C LYS A 8 -3.37 5.19 7.72
N LYS A 9 -2.59 4.18 7.37
CA LYS A 9 -1.78 4.17 6.14
C LYS A 9 -2.45 3.24 5.17
N ALA A 10 -3.07 3.80 4.15
CA ALA A 10 -3.61 3.03 3.04
C ALA A 10 -2.48 2.70 2.04
N ILE A 11 -2.64 1.59 1.34
CA ILE A 11 -1.81 1.19 0.22
C ILE A 11 -2.55 1.56 -1.06
N PHE A 12 -1.95 2.45 -1.83
CA PHE A 12 -2.40 2.75 -3.18
C PHE A 12 -1.57 1.91 -4.15
N VAL A 13 -2.24 1.33 -5.14
CA VAL A 13 -1.65 0.47 -6.15
C VAL A 13 -1.86 1.11 -7.50
N TYR A 14 -0.77 1.19 -8.26
CA TYR A 14 -0.73 1.72 -9.62
C TYR A 14 -0.10 0.69 -10.56
N ASP A 15 -0.32 0.82 -11.87
CA ASP A 15 0.47 0.07 -12.86
C ASP A 15 1.81 0.78 -13.16
N THR A 16 2.59 0.21 -14.07
CA THR A 16 3.86 0.79 -14.57
C THR A 16 3.68 2.10 -15.35
N ALA A 17 2.53 2.31 -15.98
CA ALA A 17 2.12 3.57 -16.59
C ALA A 17 1.54 4.58 -15.57
N LYS A 18 1.60 4.27 -14.27
CA LYS A 18 1.06 5.06 -13.15
C LYS A 18 -0.47 5.21 -13.19
N ASN A 19 -1.17 4.31 -13.87
CA ASN A 19 -2.63 4.26 -13.79
C ASN A 19 -3.04 3.73 -12.42
N PHE A 20 -3.97 4.41 -11.75
CA PHE A 20 -4.48 3.96 -10.46
C PHE A 20 -5.30 2.69 -10.64
N ILE A 21 -4.91 1.62 -9.93
CA ILE A 21 -5.57 0.32 -9.98
C ILE A 21 -6.53 0.18 -8.80
N GLY A 22 -6.11 0.59 -7.61
CA GLY A 22 -6.94 0.45 -6.42
C GLY A 22 -6.29 0.93 -5.13
N LYS A 23 -7.13 1.12 -4.11
CA LYS A 23 -6.74 1.50 -2.76
C LYS A 23 -7.12 0.36 -1.81
N TYR A 24 -6.22 0.05 -0.90
CA TYR A 24 -6.40 -0.90 0.19
C TYR A 24 -6.16 -0.20 1.52
N ASP A 25 -6.87 -0.58 2.58
CA ASP A 25 -6.76 0.09 3.88
C ASP A 25 -5.45 -0.26 4.62
N GLY A 26 -4.71 -1.25 4.11
CA GLY A 26 -3.37 -1.56 4.59
C GLY A 26 -2.70 -2.69 3.82
N VAL A 27 -1.48 -3.04 4.23
CA VAL A 27 -0.65 -4.08 3.60
C VAL A 27 -1.33 -5.45 3.63
N MET A 28 -2.01 -5.79 4.72
CA MET A 28 -2.69 -7.09 4.87
C MET A 28 -3.85 -7.24 3.89
N ASP A 29 -4.56 -6.16 3.62
CA ASP A 29 -5.68 -6.12 2.69
C ASP A 29 -5.19 -6.26 1.25
N ALA A 30 -4.14 -5.50 0.89
CA ALA A 30 -3.45 -5.66 -0.39
C ALA A 30 -2.87 -7.08 -0.60
N GLN A 31 -2.33 -7.70 0.45
CA GLN A 31 -1.85 -9.10 0.39
C GLN A 31 -2.99 -10.06 0.05
N ARG A 32 -4.17 -9.91 0.68
CA ARG A 32 -5.32 -10.79 0.42
C ARG A 32 -5.85 -10.62 -1.00
N ALA A 33 -5.95 -9.39 -1.49
CA ALA A 33 -6.45 -9.10 -2.82
C ALA A 33 -5.49 -9.54 -3.93
N LEU A 34 -4.20 -9.23 -3.79
CA LEU A 34 -3.19 -9.45 -4.84
C LEU A 34 -2.45 -10.79 -4.71
N LYS A 35 -2.64 -11.50 -3.58
CA LYS A 35 -1.87 -12.72 -3.23
C LYS A 35 -0.35 -12.50 -3.26
N ILE A 36 0.10 -11.28 -2.95
CA ILE A 36 1.51 -10.89 -2.86
C ILE A 36 1.90 -10.82 -1.38
N SER A 37 3.10 -11.29 -1.04
CA SER A 37 3.59 -11.23 0.34
C SER A 37 3.60 -9.80 0.89
N HIS A 38 3.10 -9.62 2.11
CA HIS A 38 3.13 -8.33 2.81
C HIS A 38 4.54 -7.73 2.88
N LEU A 39 5.58 -8.54 2.95
CA LEU A 39 6.96 -8.07 2.98
C LEU A 39 7.35 -7.38 1.67
N THR A 40 6.95 -7.98 0.54
CA THR A 40 7.14 -7.42 -0.80
C THR A 40 6.38 -6.10 -0.95
N ILE A 41 5.09 -6.09 -0.61
CA ILE A 41 4.25 -4.87 -0.68
C ILE A 41 4.86 -3.76 0.18
N LYS A 42 5.26 -4.07 1.42
CA LYS A 42 5.86 -3.11 2.35
C LYS A 42 7.18 -2.57 1.83
N ASN A 43 8.05 -3.42 1.27
CA ASN A 43 9.33 -2.98 0.73
C ASN A 43 9.12 -2.11 -0.52
N CYS A 44 8.30 -2.54 -1.46
CA CYS A 44 7.94 -1.78 -2.66
C CYS A 44 7.33 -0.43 -2.30
N ALA A 45 6.39 -0.39 -1.36
CA ALA A 45 5.76 0.86 -0.90
C ALA A 45 6.71 1.80 -0.17
N LYS A 46 7.80 1.28 0.41
CA LYS A 46 8.83 2.09 1.09
C LYS A 46 9.84 2.67 0.11
N ILE A 47 10.28 1.88 -0.88
CA ILE A 47 11.31 2.29 -1.85
C ILE A 47 10.72 2.90 -3.13
N GLY A 48 9.40 2.86 -3.32
CA GLY A 48 8.74 3.24 -4.58
C GLY A 48 9.02 2.23 -5.71
N GLY A 49 9.24 0.97 -5.35
CA GLY A 49 9.63 -0.09 -6.28
C GLY A 49 8.45 -0.68 -7.04
N VAL A 50 8.71 -1.17 -8.25
CA VAL A 50 7.75 -1.92 -9.05
C VAL A 50 7.88 -3.41 -8.76
N TYR A 51 6.77 -4.12 -8.59
CA TYR A 51 6.75 -5.56 -8.47
C TYR A 51 5.65 -6.16 -9.34
N LYS A 52 6.03 -7.01 -10.30
CA LYS A 52 5.10 -7.62 -11.27
C LYS A 52 4.11 -6.61 -11.85
N GLU A 53 4.65 -5.48 -12.32
CA GLU A 53 3.89 -4.37 -12.92
C GLU A 53 3.04 -3.54 -11.95
N TYR A 54 3.07 -3.85 -10.65
CA TYR A 54 2.40 -3.07 -9.61
C TYR A 54 3.36 -2.12 -8.90
N ILE A 55 2.97 -0.88 -8.76
CA ILE A 55 3.63 0.13 -7.94
C ILE A 55 2.81 0.30 -6.67
N PHE A 56 3.44 0.12 -5.52
CA PHE A 56 2.80 0.31 -4.22
C PHE A 56 3.23 1.65 -3.61
N SER A 57 2.31 2.36 -2.97
CA SER A 57 2.61 3.60 -2.29
C SER A 57 1.82 3.75 -0.99
N TYR A 58 2.51 4.21 0.07
CA TYR A 58 1.88 4.52 1.35
C TYR A 58 1.26 5.91 1.34
N VAL A 59 -0.04 5.98 1.51
CA VAL A 59 -0.76 7.25 1.70
C VAL A 59 -1.24 7.34 3.14
N ARG A 60 -0.85 8.41 3.82
CA ARG A 60 -1.39 8.73 5.15
C ARG A 60 -2.78 9.30 4.97
N LEU A 61 -3.77 8.61 5.52
CA LEU A 61 -5.10 9.15 5.69
C LEU A 61 -5.09 9.97 6.98
N ILE A 62 -5.22 11.28 6.82
CA ILE A 62 -5.46 12.21 7.91
C ILE A 62 -6.98 12.29 8.02
N ASP A 63 -7.51 11.92 9.19
CA ASP A 63 -8.91 12.12 9.55
C ASP A 63 -9.13 13.59 9.94
#